data_AF-A0A0M0EE70-F1
#
_entry.id   AF-A0A0M0EE70-F1
#
_cell.length_a   1.000
_cell.length_b   1.000
_cell.length_c   1.000
_cell.angle_alpha   90.00
_cell.angle_beta   90.00
_cell.angle_gamma   90.00
#
_symmetry.space_group_name_H-M   'P 1'
#
loop_
_entity.id
_entity.type
_entity.pdbx_description
1 polymer ?
#
loop_
_entity_poly.entity_id
_entity_poly.type
_entity_poly.pdbx_seq_one_letter_code
_entity_poly.pdbx_strand_id
1 'polypeptide(L)'
;MQDIQTRLYHRLNWRIMSWIIVIYLMDSIDRTNLGFARAHISQDVGLTAAQFGFAAGVFFIGLVLFEIPVSLLASKVGAPKTFARIMVLWGVTSAATGFIHDRQSFYILRFLLGVFEAGFAPTCTYYLARWYPAERMSGVIFWHQLSLPLAGIMIGPVSGWLLTHFDQVGGLAGWRWMFVMEGLPSVLLGFIIVFVLPSTPQEAKWLSSQERTVIEGWSVRKNVRHGTFSAVVRDPAIYMLSLGFFALMAGMYMLNFWMPSLIPTIVWSDSRGTHRVKNVIHRMQTIL
;
A
#
# COMPACT_ATOMS: atom_id res chain seq x y z
N MET A 1 -37.09 -5.03 -8.51
CA MET A 1 -35.69 -5.51 -8.64
C MET A 1 -34.66 -4.38 -8.50
N GLN A 2 -34.76 -3.29 -9.28
CA GLN A 2 -33.76 -2.21 -9.29
C GLN A 2 -33.56 -1.50 -7.93
N ASP A 3 -34.64 -1.19 -7.22
CA ASP A 3 -34.55 -0.54 -5.90
C ASP A 3 -33.88 -1.43 -4.83
N ILE A 4 -34.09 -2.74 -4.90
CA ILE A 4 -33.42 -3.72 -4.02
C ILE A 4 -31.92 -3.74 -4.31
N GLN A 5 -31.52 -3.73 -5.58
CA GLN A 5 -30.11 -3.71 -5.97
C GLN A 5 -29.42 -2.41 -5.53
N THR A 6 -30.06 -1.25 -5.70
CA THR A 6 -29.51 0.04 -5.26
C THR A 6 -29.26 0.07 -3.75
N ARG A 7 -30.25 -0.34 -2.94
CA ARG A 7 -30.10 -0.43 -1.48
C ARG A 7 -29.01 -1.43 -1.07
N LEU A 8 -28.92 -2.56 -1.78
CA LEU A 8 -27.87 -3.55 -1.56
C LEU A 8 -26.48 -2.99 -1.85
N TYR A 9 -26.30 -2.26 -2.96
CA TYR A 9 -25.02 -1.64 -3.30
C TYR A 9 -24.57 -0.63 -2.24
N HIS A 10 -25.47 0.22 -1.74
CA HIS A 10 -25.13 1.15 -0.65
C HIS A 10 -24.66 0.41 0.60
N ARG A 11 -25.32 -0.70 0.95
CA ARG A 11 -24.95 -1.51 2.11
C ARG A 11 -23.60 -2.20 1.91
N LEU A 12 -23.33 -2.72 0.70
CA LEU A 12 -22.03 -3.29 0.32
C LEU A 12 -20.92 -2.24 0.39
N ASN A 13 -21.16 -1.04 -0.13
CA ASN A 13 -20.18 0.04 -0.10
C ASN A 13 -19.83 0.45 1.33
N TRP A 14 -20.84 0.59 2.19
CA TRP A 14 -20.61 0.96 3.59
C TRP A 14 -20.03 -0.14 4.47
N ARG A 15 -20.29 -1.43 4.18
CA ARG A 15 -19.85 -2.55 5.02
C ARG A 15 -18.64 -3.31 4.49
N ILE A 16 -18.34 -3.23 3.20
CA ILE A 16 -17.25 -3.96 2.56
C ILE A 16 -16.23 -2.98 2.00
N MET A 17 -16.66 -2.10 1.10
CA MET A 17 -15.74 -1.17 0.44
C MET A 17 -15.05 -0.24 1.42
N SER A 18 -15.76 0.28 2.42
CA SER A 18 -15.17 1.13 3.48
C SER A 18 -13.97 0.46 4.17
N TRP A 19 -14.10 -0.81 4.56
CA TRP A 19 -13.01 -1.57 5.19
C TRP A 19 -11.88 -1.84 4.20
N ILE A 20 -12.19 -2.20 2.96
CA ILE A 20 -11.17 -2.42 1.93
C ILE A 20 -10.38 -1.14 1.66
N ILE A 21 -11.05 0.02 1.60
CA ILE A 21 -10.41 1.35 1.49
C ILE A 21 -9.50 1.59 2.68
N VAL A 22 -9.97 1.37 3.92
CA VAL A 22 -9.15 1.58 5.12
C VAL A 22 -7.91 0.68 5.11
N ILE A 23 -8.06 -0.60 4.78
CA ILE A 23 -6.93 -1.54 4.71
C ILE A 23 -5.92 -1.06 3.67
N TYR A 24 -6.39 -0.69 2.48
CA TYR A 24 -5.50 -0.24 1.41
C TYR A 24 -4.88 1.14 1.65
N LEU A 25 -5.59 2.01 2.40
CA LEU A 25 -5.05 3.28 2.88
C LEU A 25 -3.87 3.04 3.83
N MET A 26 -3.99 2.09 4.77
CA MET A 26 -2.89 1.71 5.66
C MET A 26 -1.71 1.14 4.87
N ASP A 27 -1.97 0.25 3.90
CA ASP A 27 -0.96 -0.33 3.01
C ASP A 27 -0.18 0.76 2.25
N SER A 28 -0.91 1.70 1.68
CA SER A 28 -0.34 2.83 0.94
C SER A 28 0.46 3.78 1.85
N ILE A 29 0.03 3.97 3.10
CA ILE A 29 0.73 4.78 4.10
C ILE A 29 2.10 4.17 4.41
N ASP A 30 2.17 2.90 4.83
CA ASP A 30 3.43 2.22 5.18
C ASP A 30 4.43 2.23 4.02
N ARG A 31 3.92 2.00 2.81
CA ARG A 31 4.74 2.01 1.60
C ARG A 31 5.38 3.36 1.34
N THR A 32 4.67 4.44 1.66
CA THR A 32 5.16 5.82 1.49
C THR A 32 6.05 6.27 2.65
N ASN A 33 5.83 5.73 3.86
CA ASN A 33 6.58 6.07 5.09
C ASN A 33 8.07 5.90 4.96
N LEU A 34 8.50 4.90 4.21
CA LEU A 34 9.91 4.73 3.90
C LEU A 34 10.54 5.96 3.23
N GLY A 35 9.83 6.62 2.32
CA GLY A 35 10.33 7.81 1.64
C GLY A 35 10.63 8.93 2.63
N PHE A 36 9.75 9.14 3.62
CA PHE A 36 9.91 10.15 4.67
C PHE A 36 11.02 9.80 5.66
N ALA A 37 11.12 8.53 6.07
CA ALA A 37 12.14 8.07 7.00
C ALA A 37 13.52 7.86 6.36
N ARG A 38 13.65 7.92 5.03
CA ARG A 38 14.88 7.61 4.28
C ARG A 38 16.11 8.29 4.86
N ALA A 39 16.06 9.61 5.04
CA ALA A 39 17.21 10.39 5.49
C ALA A 39 17.66 9.95 6.89
N HIS A 40 16.70 9.78 7.79
CA HIS A 40 16.94 9.34 9.17
C HIS A 40 17.50 7.91 9.24
N ILE A 41 16.89 6.95 8.55
CA ILE A 41 17.38 5.56 8.50
C ILE A 41 18.80 5.52 7.90
N SER A 42 19.04 6.29 6.84
CA SER A 42 20.35 6.29 6.18
C SER A 42 21.45 6.86 7.08
N GLN A 43 21.13 7.88 7.88
CA GLN A 43 22.05 8.47 8.85
C GLN A 43 22.32 7.52 10.04
N ASP A 44 21.26 6.95 10.62
CA ASP A 44 21.37 6.08 11.81
C ASP A 44 22.07 4.73 11.50
N VAL A 45 21.76 4.13 10.34
CA VAL A 45 22.27 2.81 9.95
C VAL A 45 23.52 2.91 9.08
N GLY A 46 23.87 4.12 8.60
CA GLY A 46 25.01 4.35 7.72
C GLY A 46 24.83 3.76 6.31
N LEU A 47 23.64 3.92 5.73
CA LEU A 47 23.32 3.41 4.39
C LEU A 47 23.73 4.42 3.31
N THR A 48 24.39 3.94 2.26
CA THR A 48 24.55 4.72 1.02
C THR A 48 23.23 4.76 0.24
N ALA A 49 23.10 5.73 -0.68
CA ALA A 49 21.92 5.81 -1.55
C ALA A 49 21.68 4.52 -2.37
N ALA A 50 22.76 3.87 -2.81
CA ALA A 50 22.70 2.60 -3.53
C ALA A 50 22.25 1.43 -2.64
N GLN A 51 22.74 1.37 -1.40
CA GLN A 51 22.34 0.35 -0.41
C GLN A 51 20.87 0.49 -0.01
N PHE A 52 20.40 1.72 0.19
CA PHE A 52 18.98 1.98 0.43
C PHE A 52 18.12 1.57 -0.78
N GLY A 53 18.55 1.92 -1.99
CA GLY A 53 17.88 1.51 -3.23
C GLY A 53 17.82 -0.02 -3.38
N PHE A 54 18.90 -0.72 -3.03
CA PHE A 54 18.93 -2.18 -2.99
C PHE A 54 17.91 -2.75 -2.00
N ALA A 55 17.83 -2.22 -0.77
CA ALA A 55 16.84 -2.64 0.21
C ALA A 55 15.40 -2.45 -0.29
N ALA A 56 15.12 -1.32 -0.96
CA ALA A 56 13.83 -1.05 -1.57
C ALA A 56 13.52 -2.03 -2.71
N GLY A 57 14.53 -2.49 -3.47
CA GLY A 57 14.37 -3.51 -4.51
C GLY A 57 14.13 -4.91 -3.94
N VAL A 58 14.83 -5.29 -2.87
CA VAL A 58 14.70 -6.61 -2.21
C VAL A 58 13.26 -6.89 -1.75
N PHE A 59 12.53 -5.86 -1.33
CA PHE A 59 11.11 -5.96 -1.04
C PHE A 59 10.30 -6.54 -2.22
N PHE A 60 10.54 -6.07 -3.44
CA PHE A 60 9.82 -6.56 -4.62
C PHE A 60 10.18 -8.00 -4.98
N ILE A 61 11.40 -8.45 -4.66
CA ILE A 61 11.79 -9.85 -4.83
C ILE A 61 10.92 -10.75 -3.94
N GLY A 62 10.77 -10.40 -2.66
CA GLY A 62 9.88 -11.12 -1.74
C GLY A 62 8.43 -11.12 -2.23
N LEU A 63 7.97 -9.97 -2.71
CA LEU A 63 6.60 -9.80 -3.21
C LEU A 63 6.32 -10.72 -4.41
N VAL A 64 7.15 -10.66 -5.46
CA VAL A 64 6.96 -11.45 -6.70
C VAL A 64 6.98 -12.96 -6.42
N LEU A 65 7.87 -13.43 -5.56
CA LEU A 65 7.99 -14.86 -5.25
C LEU A 65 6.73 -15.43 -4.57
N PHE A 66 6.05 -14.63 -3.75
CA PHE A 66 4.92 -15.08 -2.93
C PHE A 66 3.55 -14.61 -3.42
N GLU A 67 3.48 -13.73 -4.41
CA GLU A 67 2.23 -13.17 -4.91
C GLU A 67 1.30 -14.23 -5.52
N ILE A 68 1.86 -15.14 -6.34
CA ILE A 68 1.10 -16.24 -6.95
C ILE A 68 0.69 -17.28 -5.88
N PRO A 69 1.59 -17.81 -5.03
CA PRO A 69 1.20 -18.75 -3.98
C PRO A 69 0.13 -18.22 -3.03
N VAL A 70 0.26 -16.97 -2.58
CA VAL A 70 -0.68 -16.39 -1.60
C VAL A 70 -2.04 -16.13 -2.23
N SER A 71 -2.10 -15.63 -3.46
CA SER A 71 -3.38 -15.42 -4.16
C SER A 71 -4.15 -16.73 -4.37
N LEU A 72 -3.44 -17.83 -4.69
CA LEU A 72 -4.04 -19.16 -4.77
C LEU A 72 -4.52 -19.65 -3.40
N LEU A 73 -3.77 -19.41 -2.33
CA LEU A 73 -4.18 -19.76 -0.97
C LEU A 73 -5.43 -18.99 -0.54
N ALA A 74 -5.55 -17.72 -0.93
CA ALA A 74 -6.70 -16.87 -0.60
C ALA A 74 -8.03 -17.44 -1.13
N SER A 75 -7.98 -18.08 -2.30
CA SER A 75 -9.14 -18.76 -2.87
C SER A 75 -9.64 -19.94 -2.03
N LYS A 76 -8.74 -20.58 -1.26
CA LYS A 76 -9.03 -21.76 -0.43
C LYS A 76 -9.41 -21.38 1.01
N VAL A 77 -8.65 -20.49 1.63
CA VAL A 77 -8.79 -20.14 3.06
C VAL A 77 -9.83 -19.03 3.27
N GLY A 78 -10.13 -18.26 2.23
CA GLY A 78 -11.01 -17.10 2.28
C GLY A 78 -10.23 -15.79 2.40
N ALA A 79 -10.76 -14.74 1.78
CA ALA A 79 -10.10 -13.45 1.71
C ALA A 79 -9.96 -12.76 3.09
N PRO A 80 -10.97 -12.72 3.99
CA PRO A 80 -10.82 -12.05 5.29
C PRO A 80 -9.69 -12.61 6.15
N LYS A 81 -9.55 -13.95 6.21
CA LYS A 81 -8.45 -14.61 6.92
C LYS A 81 -7.09 -14.33 6.28
N THR A 82 -7.06 -14.24 4.95
CA THR A 82 -5.84 -13.91 4.21
C THR A 82 -5.41 -12.47 4.46
N PHE A 83 -6.34 -11.51 4.38
CA PHE A 83 -6.09 -10.13 4.76
C PHE A 83 -5.60 -10.04 6.20
N ALA A 84 -6.22 -10.75 7.14
CA ALA A 84 -5.84 -10.70 8.54
C ALA A 84 -4.40 -11.18 8.75
N ARG A 85 -4.04 -12.29 8.10
CA ARG A 85 -2.67 -12.82 8.13
C ARG A 85 -1.69 -11.82 7.53
N ILE A 86 -1.99 -11.25 6.36
CA ILE A 86 -1.16 -10.23 5.72
C ILE A 86 -0.98 -9.07 6.69
N MET A 87 -2.07 -8.48 7.19
CA MET A 87 -2.04 -7.30 8.05
C MET A 87 -1.29 -7.49 9.37
N VAL A 88 -1.46 -8.64 10.01
CA VAL A 88 -0.73 -8.95 11.24
C VAL A 88 0.76 -9.13 10.95
N LEU A 89 1.14 -9.93 9.96
CA LEU A 89 2.55 -10.20 9.66
C LEU A 89 3.27 -8.96 9.11
N TRP A 90 2.63 -8.24 8.19
CA TRP A 90 3.12 -6.98 7.65
C TRP A 90 3.22 -5.90 8.73
N GLY A 91 2.18 -5.69 9.54
CA GLY A 91 2.19 -4.69 10.61
C GLY A 91 3.24 -4.96 11.69
N VAL A 92 3.44 -6.23 12.08
CA VAL A 92 4.51 -6.63 13.02
C VAL A 92 5.89 -6.37 12.41
N THR A 93 6.08 -6.69 11.13
CA THR A 93 7.36 -6.49 10.44
C THR A 93 7.67 -5.02 10.21
N SER A 94 6.64 -4.22 9.91
CA SER A 94 6.74 -2.76 9.84
C SER A 94 7.14 -2.18 11.19
N ALA A 95 6.44 -2.53 12.27
CA ALA A 95 6.81 -2.08 13.62
C ALA A 95 8.23 -2.53 14.03
N ALA A 96 8.63 -3.75 13.65
CA ALA A 96 9.99 -4.25 13.86
C ALA A 96 11.07 -3.43 13.14
N THR A 97 10.72 -2.75 12.03
CA THR A 97 11.63 -1.85 11.31
C THR A 97 12.06 -0.67 12.17
N GLY A 98 11.25 -0.23 13.13
CA GLY A 98 11.65 0.79 14.10
C GLY A 98 12.79 0.36 15.03
N PHE A 99 13.09 -0.94 15.15
CA PHE A 99 14.09 -1.48 16.07
C PHE A 99 15.37 -1.96 15.36
N ILE A 100 15.59 -1.58 14.11
CA ILE A 100 16.83 -1.93 13.40
C ILE A 100 18.02 -1.11 13.92
N HIS A 101 19.19 -1.75 13.85
CA HIS A 101 20.48 -1.15 14.23
C HIS A 101 21.54 -1.30 13.13
N ASP A 102 21.36 -2.23 12.20
CA ASP A 102 22.33 -2.56 11.16
C ASP A 102 21.69 -2.76 9.78
N ARG A 103 22.55 -2.76 8.76
CA ARG A 103 22.16 -2.84 7.35
C ARG A 103 21.55 -4.19 6.98
N GLN A 104 22.01 -5.29 7.59
CA GLN A 104 21.51 -6.62 7.27
C GLN A 104 20.09 -6.82 7.82
N SER A 105 19.85 -6.41 9.06
CA SER A 105 18.52 -6.41 9.66
C SER A 105 17.53 -5.61 8.81
N PHE A 106 17.94 -4.46 8.28
CA PHE A 106 17.11 -3.69 7.36
C PHE A 106 16.74 -4.48 6.10
N TYR A 107 17.71 -5.12 5.44
CA TYR A 107 17.44 -5.91 4.23
C TYR A 107 16.54 -7.12 4.49
N ILE A 108 16.76 -7.82 5.60
CA ILE A 108 15.96 -8.98 6.00
C ILE A 108 14.51 -8.55 6.25
N LEU A 109 14.30 -7.49 7.04
CA LEU A 109 12.94 -6.98 7.28
C LEU A 109 12.28 -6.51 5.99
N ARG A 110 13.02 -5.94 5.04
CA ARG A 110 12.45 -5.59 3.72
C ARG A 110 12.03 -6.77 2.89
N PHE A 111 12.85 -7.81 2.88
CA PHE A 111 12.48 -9.05 2.23
C PHE A 111 11.20 -9.63 2.86
N LEU A 112 11.16 -9.75 4.19
CA LEU A 112 10.00 -10.27 4.92
C LEU A 112 8.74 -9.43 4.70
N LEU A 113 8.86 -8.10 4.69
CA LEU A 113 7.75 -7.21 4.40
C LEU A 113 7.15 -7.51 3.03
N GLY A 114 8.00 -7.69 2.01
CA GLY A 114 7.57 -8.09 0.67
C GLY A 114 6.89 -9.45 0.63
N VAL A 115 7.44 -10.44 1.35
CA VAL A 115 6.83 -11.78 1.49
C VAL A 115 5.45 -11.72 2.15
N PHE A 116 5.28 -10.87 3.17
CA PHE A 116 4.04 -10.79 3.93
C PHE A 116 2.96 -9.94 3.27
N GLU A 117 3.34 -8.88 2.55
CA GLU A 117 2.42 -8.05 1.75
C GLU A 117 1.96 -8.76 0.47
N ALA A 118 2.73 -9.76 0.01
CA ALA A 118 2.46 -10.50 -1.20
C ALA A 118 1.02 -11.06 -1.25
N GLY A 119 0.35 -10.83 -2.37
CA GLY A 119 -1.00 -11.33 -2.60
C GLY A 119 -2.12 -10.47 -2.04
N PHE A 120 -1.82 -9.31 -1.44
CA PHE A 120 -2.84 -8.35 -0.98
C PHE A 120 -3.77 -7.89 -2.12
N ALA A 121 -3.19 -7.26 -3.16
CA ALA A 121 -3.93 -6.74 -4.31
C ALA A 121 -4.79 -7.79 -5.04
N PRO A 122 -4.25 -8.97 -5.46
CA PRO A 122 -5.07 -9.97 -6.12
C PRO A 122 -6.16 -10.54 -5.20
N THR A 123 -5.91 -10.63 -3.88
CA THR A 123 -6.94 -11.05 -2.90
C THR A 123 -8.05 -10.00 -2.77
N CYS A 124 -7.72 -8.70 -2.79
CA CYS A 124 -8.68 -7.60 -2.84
C CYS A 124 -9.57 -7.69 -4.08
N THR A 125 -8.97 -7.81 -5.27
CA THR A 125 -9.74 -7.95 -6.52
C THR A 125 -10.63 -9.19 -6.49
N TYR A 126 -10.09 -10.32 -6.04
CA TYR A 126 -10.83 -11.57 -5.89
C TYR A 126 -12.03 -11.44 -4.95
N TYR A 127 -11.83 -10.82 -3.79
CA TYR A 127 -12.86 -10.61 -2.80
C TYR A 127 -13.96 -9.70 -3.34
N LEU A 128 -13.59 -8.54 -3.91
CA LEU A 128 -14.55 -7.59 -4.48
C LEU A 128 -15.35 -8.20 -5.64
N ALA A 129 -14.73 -9.03 -6.48
CA ALA A 129 -15.40 -9.73 -7.57
C ALA A 129 -16.47 -10.74 -7.09
N ARG A 130 -16.43 -11.19 -5.83
CA ARG A 130 -17.49 -12.02 -5.23
C ARG A 130 -18.69 -11.22 -4.74
N TRP A 131 -18.51 -9.93 -4.46
CA TRP A 131 -19.54 -9.07 -3.86
C TRP A 131 -20.20 -8.12 -4.86
N TYR A 132 -19.52 -7.82 -5.96
CA TYR A 132 -19.96 -6.84 -6.94
C TYR A 132 -20.11 -7.45 -8.34
N PRO A 133 -21.08 -6.97 -9.13
CA PRO A 133 -21.25 -7.39 -10.52
C PRO A 133 -20.16 -6.78 -11.43
N ALA A 134 -19.86 -7.47 -12.53
CA ALA A 134 -18.79 -7.08 -13.46
C ALA A 134 -18.99 -5.67 -14.03
N GLU A 135 -20.23 -5.26 -14.28
CA GLU A 135 -20.60 -3.95 -14.84
C GLU A 135 -20.24 -2.78 -13.91
N ARG A 136 -20.07 -3.04 -12.61
CA ARG A 136 -19.70 -2.02 -11.61
C ARG A 136 -18.26 -2.15 -11.14
N MET A 137 -17.52 -3.17 -11.60
CA MET A 137 -16.18 -3.46 -11.12
C MET A 137 -15.20 -2.32 -11.40
N SER A 138 -15.38 -1.57 -12.49
CA SER A 138 -14.57 -0.38 -12.78
C SER A 138 -14.68 0.69 -11.69
N GLY A 139 -15.90 1.00 -11.22
CA GLY A 139 -16.12 1.96 -10.12
C GLY A 139 -15.62 1.43 -8.78
N VAL A 140 -15.75 0.14 -8.54
CA VAL A 140 -15.24 -0.54 -7.34
C VAL A 140 -13.71 -0.47 -7.28
N ILE A 141 -13.03 -0.74 -8.40
CA ILE A 141 -11.57 -0.59 -8.53
C ILE A 141 -11.17 0.87 -8.42
N PHE A 142 -11.94 1.81 -8.98
CA PHE A 142 -11.66 3.24 -8.81
C PHE A 142 -11.64 3.65 -7.33
N TRP A 143 -12.66 3.25 -6.55
CA TRP A 143 -12.70 3.54 -5.11
C TRP A 143 -11.57 2.87 -4.33
N HIS A 144 -11.20 1.64 -4.71
CA HIS A 144 -10.00 1.00 -4.18
C HIS A 144 -8.75 1.86 -4.48
N GLN A 145 -8.48 2.17 -5.75
CA GLN A 145 -7.31 2.94 -6.17
C GLN A 145 -7.26 4.37 -5.62
N LEU A 146 -8.41 4.97 -5.29
CA LEU A 146 -8.49 6.29 -4.67
C LEU A 146 -7.77 6.36 -3.32
N SER A 147 -7.56 5.21 -2.64
CA SER A 147 -6.84 5.16 -1.37
C SER A 147 -5.37 5.59 -1.51
N LEU A 148 -4.74 5.40 -2.68
CA LEU A 148 -3.34 5.81 -2.93
C LEU A 148 -3.13 7.32 -2.79
N PRO A 149 -3.81 8.18 -3.57
CA PRO A 149 -3.64 9.63 -3.44
C PRO A 149 -4.10 10.13 -2.06
N LEU A 150 -5.13 9.52 -1.47
CA LEU A 150 -5.57 9.86 -0.11
C LEU A 150 -4.48 9.57 0.92
N ALA A 151 -3.83 8.41 0.84
CA ALA A 151 -2.69 8.08 1.71
C ALA A 151 -1.57 9.11 1.56
N GLY A 152 -1.21 9.48 0.33
CA GLY A 152 -0.19 10.50 0.06
C GLY A 152 -0.47 11.86 0.72
N ILE A 153 -1.73 12.29 0.73
CA ILE A 153 -2.15 13.54 1.39
C ILE A 153 -2.09 13.43 2.91
N MET A 154 -2.54 12.30 3.46
CA MET A 154 -2.61 12.08 4.89
C MET A 154 -1.23 11.88 5.51
N ILE A 155 -0.31 11.24 4.78
CA ILE A 155 0.91 10.75 5.38
C ILE A 155 1.96 11.82 5.64
N GLY A 156 2.07 12.83 4.78
CA GLY A 156 3.01 13.93 5.00
C GLY A 156 2.83 14.60 6.37
N PRO A 157 1.60 15.06 6.73
CA PRO A 157 1.30 15.61 8.05
C PRO A 157 1.49 14.61 9.18
N VAL A 158 1.06 13.35 9.02
CA VAL A 158 1.14 12.31 10.06
C VAL A 158 2.60 11.97 10.37
N SER A 159 3.40 11.65 9.35
CA SER A 159 4.83 11.37 9.50
C SER A 159 5.58 12.60 10.04
N GLY A 160 5.28 13.81 9.55
CA GLY A 160 5.89 15.03 10.08
C GLY A 160 5.59 15.28 11.55
N TRP A 161 4.35 15.04 11.98
CA TRP A 161 3.95 15.15 13.39
C TRP A 161 4.63 14.09 14.25
N LEU A 162 4.66 12.82 13.80
CA LEU A 162 5.34 11.73 14.51
C LEU A 162 6.85 11.96 14.64
N LEU A 163 7.51 12.37 13.55
CA LEU A 163 8.94 12.65 13.53
C LEU A 163 9.34 13.80 14.46
N THR A 164 8.45 14.77 14.71
CA THR A 164 8.74 15.95 15.54
C THR A 164 8.35 15.77 17.01
N HIS A 165 7.20 15.15 17.30
CA HIS A 165 6.69 15.03 18.67
C HIS A 165 7.26 13.82 19.41
N PHE A 166 7.68 12.78 18.68
CA PHE A 166 8.26 11.57 19.26
C PHE A 166 9.78 11.50 19.12
N ASP A 167 10.43 12.59 18.68
CA ASP A 167 11.88 12.63 18.68
C ASP A 167 12.43 12.62 20.11
N GLN A 168 13.43 11.77 20.36
CA GLN A 168 14.07 11.53 21.66
C GLN A 168 13.13 11.01 22.76
N VAL A 169 11.88 10.68 22.47
CA VAL A 169 10.97 10.04 23.43
C VAL A 169 11.50 8.64 23.74
N GLY A 170 11.85 8.40 25.01
CA GLY A 170 12.47 7.15 25.43
C GLY A 170 13.89 6.92 24.88
N GLY A 171 14.57 7.98 24.41
CA GLY A 171 15.90 7.91 23.82
C GLY A 171 15.94 7.35 22.40
N LEU A 172 14.78 7.20 21.75
CA LEU A 172 14.67 6.72 20.37
C LEU A 172 14.41 7.89 19.41
N ALA A 173 14.99 7.80 18.21
CA ALA A 173 14.73 8.74 17.14
C ALA A 173 13.27 8.65 16.66
N GLY A 174 12.67 9.79 16.28
CA GLY A 174 11.24 9.87 15.92
C GLY A 174 10.81 8.89 14.80
N TRP A 175 11.70 8.57 13.85
CA TRP A 175 11.39 7.64 12.76
C TRP A 175 11.14 6.21 13.26
N ARG A 176 11.74 5.82 14.39
CA ARG A 176 11.52 4.51 15.01
C ARG A 176 10.10 4.41 15.54
N TRP A 177 9.64 5.45 16.24
CA TRP A 177 8.27 5.57 16.71
C TRP A 177 7.27 5.64 15.58
N MET A 178 7.61 6.30 14.47
CA MET A 178 6.76 6.37 13.28
C MET A 178 6.37 4.96 12.79
N PHE A 179 7.35 4.08 12.54
CA PHE A 179 7.07 2.69 12.12
C PHE A 179 6.27 1.89 13.16
N VAL A 180 6.56 2.06 14.45
CA VAL A 180 5.82 1.35 15.52
C VAL A 180 4.36 1.82 15.59
N MET A 181 4.14 3.13 15.59
CA MET A 181 2.83 3.75 15.72
C MET A 181 1.95 3.57 14.49
N GLU A 182 2.54 3.38 13.31
CA GLU A 182 1.81 3.11 12.07
C GLU A 182 1.60 1.60 11.83
N GLY A 183 2.56 0.76 12.25
CA GLY A 183 2.49 -0.69 12.13
C GLY A 183 1.48 -1.32 13.10
N LEU A 184 1.44 -0.88 14.36
CA LEU A 184 0.56 -1.46 15.39
C LEU A 184 -0.95 -1.34 15.08
N PRO A 185 -1.48 -0.20 14.61
CA PRO A 185 -2.87 -0.11 14.15
C PRO A 185 -3.21 -1.11 13.05
N SER A 186 -2.27 -1.38 12.13
CA SER A 186 -2.45 -2.36 11.06
C SER A 186 -2.58 -3.79 11.61
N VAL A 187 -1.83 -4.13 12.66
CA VAL A 187 -1.96 -5.41 13.37
C VAL A 187 -3.35 -5.54 14.02
N LEU A 188 -3.79 -4.51 14.75
CA LEU A 188 -5.11 -4.49 15.39
C LEU A 188 -6.23 -4.62 14.34
N LEU A 189 -6.12 -3.88 13.24
CA LEU A 189 -7.06 -3.94 12.15
C LEU A 189 -7.09 -5.34 11.52
N GLY A 190 -5.94 -6.00 11.38
CA GLY A 190 -5.83 -7.40 10.95
C GLY A 190 -6.68 -8.35 11.80
N PHE A 191 -6.68 -8.20 13.12
CA PHE A 191 -7.54 -9.00 14.00
C PHE A 191 -9.03 -8.65 13.85
N ILE A 192 -9.36 -7.36 13.75
CA ILE A 192 -10.74 -6.87 13.63
C ILE A 192 -11.41 -7.39 12.35
N ILE A 193 -10.71 -7.38 11.22
CA ILE A 193 -11.33 -7.68 9.93
C ILE A 193 -11.83 -9.12 9.81
N VAL A 194 -11.27 -10.07 10.57
CA VAL A 194 -11.74 -11.48 10.60
C VAL A 194 -13.18 -11.54 11.11
N PHE A 195 -13.55 -10.65 12.03
CA PHE A 195 -14.88 -10.61 12.63
C PHE A 195 -15.85 -9.72 11.86
N VAL A 196 -15.34 -8.72 11.14
CA VAL A 196 -16.17 -7.73 10.45
C VAL A 196 -16.46 -8.09 9.00
N LEU A 197 -15.49 -8.66 8.28
CA LEU A 197 -15.63 -9.01 6.87
C LEU A 197 -16.10 -10.47 6.70
N PRO A 198 -17.29 -10.72 6.15
CA PRO A 198 -17.76 -12.07 5.84
C PRO A 198 -16.96 -12.68 4.67
N SER A 199 -16.61 -13.97 4.73
CA SER A 199 -15.81 -14.60 3.66
C SER A 199 -16.64 -14.88 2.40
N THR A 200 -17.95 -15.08 2.60
CA THR A 200 -18.91 -15.44 1.56
C THR A 200 -20.24 -14.71 1.77
N PRO A 201 -21.04 -14.48 0.71
CA PRO A 201 -22.40 -13.94 0.85
C PRO A 201 -23.30 -14.78 1.75
N GLN A 202 -23.06 -16.09 1.87
CA GLN A 202 -23.82 -17.00 2.71
C GLN A 202 -23.53 -16.79 4.21
N GLU A 203 -22.29 -16.45 4.56
CA GLU A 203 -21.88 -16.14 5.94
C GLU A 203 -22.35 -14.75 6.42
N ALA A 204 -22.72 -13.85 5.50
CA ALA A 204 -23.17 -12.52 5.85
C ALA A 204 -24.56 -12.54 6.51
N LYS A 205 -24.57 -12.41 7.84
CA LYS A 205 -25.78 -12.36 8.68
C LYS A 205 -26.69 -11.15 8.39
N TRP A 206 -26.14 -10.09 7.79
CA TRP A 206 -26.87 -8.85 7.48
C TRP A 206 -27.58 -8.88 6.12
N LEU A 207 -27.41 -9.94 5.32
CA LEU A 207 -28.09 -10.14 4.06
C LEU A 207 -29.39 -10.93 4.25
N SER A 208 -30.46 -10.45 3.61
CA SER A 208 -31.69 -11.24 3.44
C SER A 208 -31.51 -12.36 2.41
N SER A 209 -32.33 -13.40 2.48
CA SER A 209 -32.29 -14.51 1.51
C SER A 209 -32.42 -14.04 0.06
N GLN A 210 -33.26 -13.03 -0.19
CA GLN A 210 -33.46 -12.46 -1.52
C GLN A 210 -32.21 -11.71 -2.02
N GLU A 211 -31.53 -10.94 -1.16
CA GLU A 211 -30.28 -10.26 -1.52
C GLU A 211 -29.14 -11.25 -1.79
N ARG A 212 -29.08 -12.37 -1.06
CA ARG A 212 -28.10 -13.44 -1.32
C ARG A 212 -28.25 -14.03 -2.71
N THR A 213 -29.48 -14.36 -3.11
CA THR A 213 -29.76 -14.87 -4.46
C THR A 213 -29.36 -13.88 -5.55
N VAL A 214 -29.53 -12.58 -5.31
CA VAL A 214 -29.07 -11.53 -6.26
C VAL A 214 -27.55 -11.54 -6.42
N ILE A 215 -26.79 -11.62 -5.31
CA ILE A 215 -25.32 -11.66 -5.35
C ILE A 215 -24.83 -12.96 -6.00
N GLU A 216 -25.43 -14.10 -5.68
CA GLU A 216 -25.13 -15.37 -6.33
C GLU A 216 -25.38 -15.32 -7.85
N GLY A 217 -26.42 -14.59 -8.27
CA GLY A 217 -26.68 -14.31 -9.68
C GLY A 217 -25.62 -13.45 -10.38
N TRP A 218 -24.89 -12.61 -9.63
CA TRP A 218 -23.72 -11.87 -10.14
C TRP A 218 -22.46 -12.71 -10.18
N SER A 219 -22.36 -13.72 -9.32
CA SER A 219 -21.26 -14.69 -9.30
C SER A 219 -21.40 -15.62 -10.50
N VAL A 220 -21.22 -15.06 -11.68
CA VAL A 220 -21.22 -15.85 -12.88
C VAL A 220 -19.90 -16.59 -12.90
N ARG A 221 -19.92 -17.87 -12.50
CA ARG A 221 -18.97 -18.90 -12.96
C ARG A 221 -19.07 -19.07 -14.49
N LYS A 222 -19.13 -17.98 -15.26
CA LYS A 222 -19.25 -17.98 -16.72
C LYS A 222 -17.90 -18.43 -17.23
N ASN A 223 -17.80 -19.71 -17.58
CA ASN A 223 -16.82 -20.26 -18.52
C ASN A 223 -15.40 -19.71 -18.41
N VAL A 224 -14.84 -19.62 -17.19
CA VAL A 224 -13.40 -19.49 -17.07
C VAL A 224 -12.84 -20.86 -17.46
N ARG A 225 -12.50 -21.01 -18.74
CA ARG A 225 -11.64 -22.09 -19.20
C ARG A 225 -10.43 -22.06 -18.28
N HIS A 226 -10.19 -23.15 -17.55
CA HIS A 226 -8.94 -23.34 -16.84
C HIS A 226 -7.85 -23.41 -17.91
N GLY A 227 -7.31 -22.26 -18.31
CA GLY A 227 -6.11 -22.21 -19.12
C GLY A 227 -5.02 -22.87 -18.30
N THR A 228 -4.34 -23.86 -18.88
CA THR A 228 -3.15 -24.45 -18.25
C THR A 228 -2.20 -23.31 -17.92
N PHE A 229 -1.68 -23.24 -16.68
CA PHE A 229 -0.72 -22.20 -16.26
C PHE A 229 0.44 -22.06 -17.27
N SER A 230 0.85 -23.18 -17.88
CA SER A 230 1.85 -23.21 -18.95
C SER A 230 1.49 -22.42 -20.21
N ALA A 231 0.21 -22.21 -20.53
CA ALA A 231 -0.21 -21.40 -21.67
C ALA A 231 0.00 -19.91 -21.40
N VAL A 232 -0.23 -19.46 -20.16
CA VAL A 232 0.02 -18.08 -19.71
C VAL A 232 1.54 -17.81 -19.71
N VAL A 233 2.34 -18.70 -19.12
CA VAL A 233 3.80 -18.51 -19.05
C VAL A 233 4.48 -18.54 -20.43
N ARG A 234 3.84 -19.11 -21.46
CA ARG A 234 4.40 -19.17 -22.82
C ARG A 234 3.95 -18.02 -23.73
N ASP A 235 3.06 -17.14 -23.27
CA ASP A 235 2.55 -16.05 -24.09
C ASP A 235 3.53 -14.86 -24.09
N PRO A 236 4.19 -14.53 -25.23
CA PRO A 236 5.13 -13.42 -25.32
C PRO A 236 4.47 -12.04 -25.09
N ALA A 237 3.17 -11.90 -25.36
CA ALA A 237 2.46 -10.64 -25.13
C ALA A 237 2.41 -10.28 -23.64
N ILE A 238 2.35 -11.29 -22.76
CA ILE A 238 2.38 -11.09 -21.31
C ILE A 238 3.71 -10.47 -20.89
N TYR A 239 4.83 -10.98 -21.39
CA TYR A 239 6.15 -10.41 -21.07
C TYR A 239 6.33 -8.99 -21.59
N MET A 240 5.84 -8.67 -22.79
CA MET A 240 5.88 -7.31 -23.34
C MET A 240 5.04 -6.33 -22.50
N LEU A 241 3.80 -6.72 -22.15
CA LEU A 241 2.92 -5.91 -21.31
C LEU A 241 3.48 -5.77 -19.89
N SER A 242 4.02 -6.84 -19.32
CA SER A 242 4.67 -6.83 -18.01
C SER A 242 5.91 -5.94 -17.99
N LEU A 243 6.72 -5.94 -19.06
CA LEU A 243 7.90 -5.07 -19.15
C LEU A 243 7.51 -3.59 -19.24
N GLY A 244 6.50 -3.27 -20.06
CA GLY A 244 5.97 -1.90 -20.15
C GLY A 244 5.40 -1.42 -18.82
N PHE A 245 4.62 -2.26 -18.14
CA PHE A 245 4.07 -1.95 -16.83
C PHE A 245 5.15 -1.84 -15.75
N PHE A 246 6.17 -2.70 -15.80
CA PHE A 246 7.34 -2.65 -14.92
C PHE A 246 8.09 -1.32 -15.06
N ALA A 247 8.37 -0.87 -16.29
CA ALA A 247 9.06 0.40 -16.52
C ALA A 247 8.28 1.59 -15.96
N LEU A 248 6.95 1.60 -16.14
CA LEU A 248 6.07 2.62 -15.60
C LEU A 248 6.08 2.63 -14.07
N MET A 249 5.95 1.46 -13.44
CA MET A 249 5.96 1.33 -11.98
C MET A 249 7.33 1.68 -11.39
N ALA A 250 8.42 1.25 -12.02
CA ALA A 250 9.78 1.56 -11.58
C ALA A 250 10.03 3.08 -11.53
N GLY A 251 9.61 3.80 -12.57
CA GLY A 251 9.68 5.27 -12.58
C GLY A 251 8.85 5.91 -11.46
N MET A 252 7.62 5.42 -11.25
CA MET A 252 6.73 5.92 -10.21
C MET A 252 7.29 5.70 -8.78
N TYR A 253 7.85 4.54 -8.47
CA TYR A 253 8.44 4.25 -7.16
C TYR A 253 9.75 5.01 -6.92
N MET A 254 10.56 5.19 -7.96
CA MET A 254 11.76 6.03 -7.86
C MET A 254 11.40 7.47 -7.50
N LEU A 255 10.35 8.03 -8.10
CA LEU A 255 9.88 9.36 -7.72
C LEU A 255 9.35 9.37 -6.28
N ASN A 256 8.52 8.40 -5.88
CA ASN A 256 7.95 8.36 -4.53
C ASN A 256 9.00 8.28 -3.40
N PHE A 257 10.01 7.41 -3.51
CA PHE A 257 10.99 7.25 -2.44
C PHE A 257 12.01 8.39 -2.35
N TRP A 258 12.26 9.11 -3.44
CA TRP A 258 13.21 10.22 -3.46
C TRP A 258 12.54 11.60 -3.34
N MET A 259 11.23 11.72 -3.64
CA MET A 259 10.48 12.98 -3.59
C MET A 259 10.66 13.74 -2.28
N PRO A 260 10.47 13.13 -1.09
CA PRO A 260 10.61 13.85 0.18
C PRO A 260 12.01 14.45 0.37
N SER A 261 13.06 13.80 -0.14
CA SER A 261 14.44 14.31 -0.09
C SER A 261 14.73 15.38 -1.14
N LEU A 262 14.02 15.37 -2.28
CA LEU A 262 14.19 16.32 -3.37
C LEU A 262 13.48 17.66 -3.10
N ILE A 263 12.30 17.65 -2.47
CA ILE A 263 11.52 18.86 -2.20
C ILE A 263 12.36 19.94 -1.50
N PRO A 264 13.09 19.66 -0.39
CA PRO A 264 13.93 20.67 0.24
C PRO A 264 14.99 21.21 -0.74
N THR A 265 15.67 20.35 -1.50
CA THR A 265 16.75 20.81 -2.41
C THR A 265 16.25 21.80 -3.47
N ILE A 266 15.03 21.59 -3.98
CA ILE A 266 14.41 22.46 -4.99
C ILE A 266 13.95 23.77 -4.34
N VAL A 267 13.25 23.70 -3.21
CA VAL A 267 12.75 24.89 -2.48
C VAL A 267 13.90 25.76 -1.98
N TRP A 268 14.98 25.15 -1.46
CA TRP A 268 16.19 25.85 -1.01
C TRP A 268 17.07 26.36 -2.16
N SER A 269 16.93 25.79 -3.37
CA SER A 269 17.55 26.33 -4.58
C SER A 269 16.85 27.62 -5.02
N ASP A 270 15.52 27.64 -4.96
CA ASP A 270 14.71 28.81 -5.33
C ASP A 270 14.83 29.95 -4.31
N SER A 271 14.90 29.64 -3.01
CA SER A 271 15.18 30.65 -1.97
C SER A 271 16.57 31.26 -2.10
N ARG A 272 17.59 30.48 -2.51
CA ARG A 272 18.93 31.01 -2.83
C ARG A 272 18.96 31.82 -4.13
N GLY A 273 18.12 31.49 -5.11
CA GLY A 273 17.90 32.29 -6.32
C GLY A 273 17.30 33.66 -5.99
N THR A 274 16.27 33.71 -5.16
CA THR A 274 15.65 34.96 -4.69
C THR A 274 16.56 35.78 -3.78
N HIS A 275 17.39 35.17 -2.93
CA HIS A 275 18.43 35.88 -2.18
C HIS A 275 19.56 36.42 -3.06
N ARG A 276 19.97 35.71 -4.13
CA ARG A 276 20.93 36.23 -5.12
C ARG A 276 20.36 37.41 -5.91
N VAL A 277 19.10 37.34 -6.34
CA VAL A 277 18.45 38.43 -7.06
C VAL A 277 18.26 39.65 -6.15
N LYS A 278 17.84 39.47 -4.89
CA LYS A 278 17.76 40.56 -3.90
C LYS A 278 19.12 41.20 -3.61
N ASN A 279 20.19 40.41 -3.49
CA ASN A 279 21.54 40.94 -3.28
C ASN A 279 22.12 41.66 -4.51
N VAL A 280 21.74 41.26 -5.73
CA VAL A 280 22.12 41.97 -6.96
C VAL A 280 21.36 43.29 -7.09
N ILE A 281 20.04 43.31 -6.83
CA ILE A 281 19.23 44.54 -6.85
C ILE A 281 19.69 45.53 -5.78
N HIS A 282 20.01 45.05 -4.57
CA HIS A 282 20.50 45.92 -3.49
C HIS A 282 21.89 46.49 -3.81
N ARG A 283 22.79 45.71 -4.43
CA ARG A 283 24.08 46.22 -4.92
C ARG A 283 23.94 47.24 -6.05
N MET A 284 22.95 47.10 -6.92
CA MET A 284 22.67 48.10 -7.97
C MET A 284 22.12 49.42 -7.41
N GLN A 285 21.32 49.37 -6.33
CA GLN A 285 20.81 50.57 -5.65
C GLN A 285 21.85 51.32 -4.80
N THR A 286 22.99 50.69 -4.49
CA THR A 286 24.07 51.31 -3.70
C THR A 286 25.14 51.96 -4.59
N ILE A 287 25.05 51.78 -5.92
CA ILE A 287 26.01 52.29 -6.91
C ILE A 287 25.44 53.50 -7.70
N LEU A 288 24.18 53.90 -7.43
CA LEU A 288 23.57 55.16 -7.86
C LEU A 288 23.44 56.09 -6.67
#